data_AF-A0A317C4A6-F1
#
_entry.id   AF-A0A317C4A6-F1
#
_cell.length_a   1.000
_cell.length_b   1.000
_cell.length_c   1.000
_cell.angle_alpha   90.00
_cell.angle_beta   90.00
_cell.angle_gamma   90.00
#
_symmetry.space_group_name_H-M   'P 1'
#
loop_
_entity.id
_entity.type
_entity.pdbx_description
1 polymer ?
#
loop_
_entity_poly.entity_id
_entity_poly.type
_entity_poly.pdbx_seq_one_letter_code
_entity_poly.pdbx_strand_id
1 'polypeptide(L)'
;MLTRNLTYSEQRLVKTIRFTQLAMMLVVLNYIFESVMSSTAILTPNFIVMVSATLLLERSVRLVYEKKQHQAFSSFLAAITFALFVAMAFRGGLHSAGIVGIPVVILFGVLYGRWQDVLWLLACVLVFIVLLAQPFVIALLPSAEVTGTVVHQLPIVLLVICVGGYISWAIGSDMRQAFRTLHAETINLLDSKESISRLSKTDFLTGLVNAKQGCVDYKALLAGLNKEQRVCFYFIDLDGFKEVNDLFDHKAGDELLVLVAERLRQAVEETAYVCRLSGDEFIIFFVANRDSEVIEFAEKILDTVSQPHNLFGASAQITASIGIATTRRHAFSDIRKKASMAMYQSKRQGKGRYYLYTDALEAQYMQRIYILQGLKNGVKEGLFELHFQPKVDLDTRQITGMEALIRWTKGNSRNYTPDEFMSVIESTDLVHEIGSWVIKEACIACKKWHEAGHILPVAVNVSALQLLRPNFAKSVLQVLSSLGLDARYLEIELTERFLVEKNDAVEKQLESLRLAGVSLAIDDFGTGYSNVSYLMNLEANVLKLDKSFVDSLHTNASMQSVAKAIIEIARAGQMKVVAEGLETLADIKAVTELGCDAGQGYYWSKPVNQQQAMALLDGEMCA
;
A
#
# COMPACT_ATOMS: atom_id res chain seq x y z
N MET A 1 -18.17 -35.28 41.22
CA MET A 1 -19.15 -34.32 40.67
C MET A 1 -18.94 -32.98 41.39
N LEU A 2 -18.80 -31.87 40.64
CA LEU A 2 -18.49 -30.48 41.06
C LEU A 2 -17.00 -30.05 41.04
N THR A 3 -16.30 -30.26 39.93
CA THR A 3 -15.22 -29.35 39.50
C THR A 3 -15.85 -28.22 38.68
N ARG A 4 -16.55 -27.29 39.35
CA ARG A 4 -16.94 -26.01 38.74
C ARG A 4 -15.69 -25.15 38.63
N ASN A 5 -15.46 -24.52 37.48
CA ASN A 5 -14.36 -23.57 37.26
C ASN A 5 -14.53 -22.38 38.23
N LEU A 6 -13.88 -22.48 39.38
CA LEU A 6 -13.75 -21.39 40.35
C LEU A 6 -12.80 -20.34 39.76
N THR A 7 -13.16 -19.07 39.91
CA THR A 7 -12.28 -17.93 39.65
C THR A 7 -11.03 -18.00 40.53
N TYR A 8 -9.96 -17.33 40.12
CA TYR A 8 -8.70 -17.30 40.88
C TYR A 8 -8.91 -16.84 42.34
N SER A 9 -9.79 -15.85 42.56
CA SER A 9 -10.16 -15.37 43.90
C SER A 9 -10.88 -16.42 44.74
N GLU A 10 -11.81 -17.18 44.16
CA GLU A 10 -12.53 -18.24 44.86
C GLU A 10 -11.61 -19.41 45.20
N GLN A 11 -10.70 -19.79 44.31
CA GLN A 11 -9.70 -20.83 44.57
C GLN A 11 -8.78 -20.46 45.73
N ARG A 12 -8.33 -19.20 45.78
CA ARG A 12 -7.49 -18.70 46.86
C ARG A 12 -8.24 -18.71 48.19
N LEU A 13 -9.51 -18.28 48.20
CA LEU A 13 -10.35 -18.29 49.40
C LEU A 13 -10.56 -19.73 49.92
N VAL A 14 -10.86 -20.69 49.06
CA VAL A 14 -10.98 -22.11 49.45
C VAL A 14 -9.67 -22.64 50.04
N LYS A 15 -8.52 -22.34 49.43
CA LYS A 15 -7.20 -22.73 49.96
C LYS A 15 -6.95 -22.16 51.35
N THR A 16 -7.26 -20.88 51.56
CA THR A 16 -7.12 -20.24 52.88
C THR A 16 -8.02 -20.89 53.93
N ILE A 17 -9.31 -21.11 53.63
CA ILE A 17 -10.24 -21.76 54.57
C ILE A 17 -9.77 -23.20 54.90
N ARG A 18 -9.35 -23.96 53.89
CA ARG A 18 -8.84 -25.34 54.07
C ARG A 18 -7.56 -25.39 54.91
N PHE A 19 -6.66 -24.43 54.73
CA PHE A 19 -5.46 -24.31 55.57
C PHE A 19 -5.81 -24.01 57.03
N THR A 20 -6.74 -23.08 57.27
CA THR A 20 -7.21 -22.78 58.63
C THR A 20 -7.90 -23.98 59.27
N GLN A 21 -8.69 -24.74 58.50
CA GLN A 21 -9.29 -26.00 58.97
C GLN A 21 -8.23 -27.01 59.40
N LEU A 22 -7.18 -27.20 58.60
CA LEU A 22 -6.09 -28.14 58.92
C LEU A 22 -5.37 -27.72 60.21
N ALA A 23 -5.06 -26.43 60.34
CA ALA A 23 -4.47 -25.89 61.56
C ALA A 23 -5.37 -26.13 62.78
N MET A 24 -6.68 -25.90 62.65
CA MET A 24 -7.65 -26.13 63.72
C MET A 24 -7.73 -27.61 64.13
N MET A 25 -7.73 -28.53 63.16
CA MET A 25 -7.71 -29.98 63.42
C MET A 25 -6.44 -30.41 64.16
N LEU A 26 -5.28 -29.83 63.84
CA LEU A 26 -4.03 -30.10 64.57
C LEU A 26 -4.13 -29.64 66.03
N VAL A 27 -4.75 -28.48 66.30
CA VAL A 27 -4.98 -28.03 67.67
C VAL A 27 -5.95 -28.97 68.40
N VAL A 28 -7.01 -29.44 67.75
CA VAL A 28 -7.94 -30.45 68.32
C VAL A 28 -7.20 -31.75 68.65
N LEU A 29 -6.34 -32.22 67.75
CA LEU A 29 -5.58 -33.45 67.95
C LEU A 29 -4.58 -33.32 69.10
N ASN A 30 -3.88 -32.18 69.19
CA ASN A 30 -3.02 -31.89 70.33
C ASN A 30 -3.81 -31.83 71.64
N TYR A 31 -5.02 -31.26 71.63
CA TYR A 31 -5.89 -31.22 72.80
C TYR A 31 -6.30 -32.63 73.28
N ILE A 32 -6.70 -33.51 72.35
CA ILE A 32 -7.01 -34.91 72.66
C ILE A 32 -5.79 -35.60 73.28
N PHE A 33 -4.60 -35.40 72.68
CA PHE A 33 -3.36 -36.00 73.16
C PHE A 33 -3.01 -35.54 74.58
N GLU A 34 -3.07 -34.23 74.86
CA GLU A 34 -2.87 -33.67 76.20
C GLU A 34 -3.91 -34.23 77.20
N SER A 35 -5.18 -34.36 76.81
CA SER A 35 -6.23 -34.91 77.67
C SER A 35 -6.01 -36.38 78.01
N VAL A 36 -5.59 -37.19 77.02
CA VAL A 36 -5.25 -38.61 77.24
C VAL A 36 -4.03 -38.74 78.17
N MET A 37 -2.98 -37.96 77.92
CA MET A 37 -1.77 -37.98 78.76
C MET A 37 -2.02 -37.52 80.20
N SER A 38 -2.91 -36.55 80.39
CA SER A 38 -3.28 -36.02 81.71
C SER A 38 -4.41 -36.79 82.40
N SER A 39 -4.97 -37.83 81.77
CA SER A 39 -6.17 -38.57 82.25
C SER A 39 -7.37 -37.66 82.54
N THR A 40 -7.51 -36.56 81.80
CA THR A 40 -8.63 -35.62 81.92
C THR A 40 -9.74 -35.95 80.91
N ALA A 41 -10.98 -35.53 81.22
CA ALA A 41 -12.11 -35.76 80.32
C ALA A 41 -11.88 -35.05 78.98
N ILE A 42 -11.97 -35.79 77.87
CA ILE A 42 -11.77 -35.26 76.51
C ILE A 42 -12.95 -34.37 76.09
N LEU A 43 -14.16 -34.69 76.55
CA LEU A 43 -15.42 -34.02 76.20
C LEU A 43 -15.65 -32.74 77.03
N THR A 44 -14.70 -31.82 76.97
CA THR A 44 -14.84 -30.49 77.58
C THR A 44 -15.60 -29.53 76.67
N PRO A 45 -16.15 -28.42 77.22
CA PRO A 45 -16.73 -27.35 76.42
C PRO A 45 -15.79 -26.80 75.33
N ASN A 46 -14.48 -26.75 75.60
CA ASN A 46 -13.47 -26.34 74.62
C ASN A 46 -13.41 -27.27 73.41
N PHE A 47 -13.42 -28.58 73.67
CA PHE A 47 -13.41 -29.59 72.61
C PHE A 47 -14.63 -29.45 71.70
N ILE A 48 -15.83 -29.30 72.30
CA ILE A 48 -17.08 -29.13 71.56
C ILE A 48 -17.05 -27.89 70.67
N VAL A 49 -16.52 -26.77 71.18
CA VAL A 49 -16.44 -25.52 70.40
C VAL A 49 -15.43 -25.61 69.27
N MET A 50 -14.26 -26.22 69.49
CA MET A 50 -13.26 -26.35 68.43
C MET A 50 -13.74 -27.25 67.28
N VAL A 51 -14.45 -28.33 67.61
CA VAL A 51 -15.10 -29.18 66.61
C VAL A 51 -16.20 -28.40 65.88
N SER A 52 -17.02 -27.63 66.60
CA SER A 52 -18.08 -26.78 66.01
C SER A 52 -17.52 -25.71 65.07
N ALA A 53 -16.42 -25.06 65.44
CA ALA A 53 -15.74 -24.08 64.59
C ALA A 53 -15.19 -24.74 63.29
N THR A 54 -14.66 -25.96 63.40
CA THR A 54 -14.17 -26.72 62.23
C THR A 54 -15.32 -27.06 61.26
N LEU A 55 -16.51 -27.41 61.78
CA LEU A 55 -17.72 -27.63 60.99
C LEU A 55 -18.24 -26.35 60.33
N LEU A 56 -18.17 -25.20 61.01
CA LEU A 56 -18.55 -23.90 60.43
C LEU A 56 -17.59 -23.47 59.29
N LEU A 57 -16.30 -23.79 59.39
CA LEU A 57 -15.37 -23.59 58.29
C LEU A 57 -15.75 -24.46 57.07
N GLU A 58 -16.29 -25.66 57.27
CA GLU A 58 -16.73 -26.53 56.17
C GLU A 58 -17.96 -25.95 55.45
N ARG A 59 -18.89 -25.39 56.22
CA ARG A 59 -20.01 -24.61 55.68
C ARG A 59 -19.51 -23.44 54.84
N SER A 60 -18.45 -22.76 55.28
CA SER A 60 -17.86 -21.62 54.58
C SER A 60 -17.30 -22.05 53.21
N VAL A 61 -16.59 -23.18 53.13
CA VAL A 61 -16.14 -23.76 51.85
C VAL A 61 -17.31 -24.09 50.92
N ARG A 62 -18.37 -24.71 51.46
CA ARG A 62 -19.57 -25.04 50.68
C ARG A 62 -20.23 -23.80 50.07
N LEU A 63 -20.30 -22.70 50.82
CA LEU A 63 -20.83 -21.42 50.35
C LEU A 63 -20.00 -20.81 49.20
N VAL A 64 -18.67 -21.06 49.15
CA VAL A 64 -17.85 -20.66 48.00
C VAL A 64 -18.25 -21.44 46.75
N TYR A 65 -18.47 -22.75 46.86
CA TYR A 65 -18.94 -23.58 45.74
C TYR A 65 -20.37 -23.24 45.28
N GLU A 66 -21.19 -22.67 46.18
CA GLU A 66 -22.51 -22.10 45.88
C GLU A 66 -22.45 -20.70 45.23
N LYS A 67 -21.26 -20.17 44.93
CA LYS A 67 -21.04 -18.78 44.44
C LYS A 67 -21.54 -17.69 45.40
N LYS A 68 -21.70 -18.00 46.69
CA LYS A 68 -22.09 -17.04 47.73
C LYS A 68 -20.85 -16.57 48.49
N GLN A 69 -19.89 -15.99 47.75
CA GLN A 69 -18.57 -15.65 48.26
C GLN A 69 -18.60 -14.73 49.49
N HIS A 70 -19.50 -13.74 49.52
CA HIS A 70 -19.64 -12.86 50.67
C HIS A 70 -20.12 -13.61 51.92
N GLN A 71 -21.14 -14.46 51.79
CA GLN A 71 -21.65 -15.25 52.92
C GLN A 71 -20.63 -16.29 53.40
N ALA A 72 -19.86 -16.87 52.47
CA ALA A 72 -18.75 -17.75 52.80
C ALA A 72 -17.71 -17.05 53.66
N PHE A 73 -17.37 -15.81 53.32
CA PHE A 73 -16.39 -15.02 54.04
C PHE A 73 -16.89 -14.58 55.43
N SER A 74 -18.13 -14.09 55.55
CA SER A 74 -18.71 -13.74 56.85
C SER A 74 -18.78 -14.96 57.78
N SER A 75 -19.16 -16.12 57.24
CA SER A 75 -19.20 -17.40 57.98
C SER A 75 -17.80 -17.83 58.46
N PHE A 76 -16.78 -17.69 57.61
CA PHE A 76 -15.39 -17.98 57.96
C PHE A 76 -14.89 -17.08 59.10
N LEU A 77 -15.14 -15.77 58.98
CA LEU A 77 -14.72 -14.78 59.95
C LEU A 77 -15.40 -15.00 61.32
N ALA A 78 -16.70 -15.28 61.32
CA ALA A 78 -17.45 -15.63 62.52
C ALA A 78 -16.92 -16.90 63.21
N ALA A 79 -16.58 -17.94 62.44
CA ALA A 79 -16.07 -19.20 62.97
C ALA A 79 -14.73 -19.03 63.72
N ILE A 80 -13.78 -18.28 63.14
CA ILE A 80 -12.47 -18.03 63.76
C ILE A 80 -12.62 -17.13 64.98
N THR A 81 -13.45 -16.09 64.87
CA THR A 81 -13.73 -15.16 65.96
C THR A 81 -14.28 -15.89 67.19
N PHE A 82 -15.28 -16.74 66.98
CA PHE A 82 -15.88 -17.55 68.03
C PHE A 82 -14.87 -18.55 68.64
N ALA A 83 -14.07 -19.21 67.80
CA ALA A 83 -13.02 -20.13 68.25
C ALA A 83 -11.98 -19.44 69.14
N LEU A 84 -11.50 -18.25 68.75
CA LEU A 84 -10.58 -17.44 69.55
C LEU A 84 -11.22 -17.06 70.89
N PHE A 85 -12.47 -16.61 70.90
CA PHE A 85 -13.13 -16.20 72.14
C PHE A 85 -13.28 -17.33 73.15
N VAL A 86 -13.65 -18.53 72.71
CA VAL A 86 -13.73 -19.66 73.61
C VAL A 86 -12.35 -20.10 74.09
N ALA A 87 -11.34 -20.12 73.21
CA ALA A 87 -9.97 -20.37 73.63
C ALA A 87 -9.50 -19.37 74.71
N MET A 88 -9.88 -18.09 74.58
CA MET A 88 -9.58 -17.06 75.58
C MET A 88 -10.33 -17.30 76.90
N ALA A 89 -11.64 -17.59 76.85
CA ALA A 89 -12.48 -17.76 78.04
C ALA A 89 -11.93 -18.82 79.02
N PHE A 90 -11.35 -19.90 78.50
CA PHE A 90 -10.88 -21.03 79.31
C PHE A 90 -9.37 -21.04 79.58
N ARG A 91 -8.55 -20.21 78.92
CA ARG A 91 -7.09 -20.11 79.12
C ARG A 91 -6.66 -18.80 79.79
N GLY A 92 -7.43 -18.31 80.75
CA GLY A 92 -7.10 -17.12 81.54
C GLY A 92 -7.73 -15.81 81.05
N GLY A 93 -8.77 -15.87 80.23
CA GLY A 93 -9.55 -14.71 79.80
C GLY A 93 -8.71 -13.71 79.01
N LEU A 94 -8.72 -12.45 79.46
CA LEU A 94 -7.94 -11.36 78.87
C LEU A 94 -6.41 -11.49 79.10
N HIS A 95 -5.93 -12.53 79.78
CA HIS A 95 -4.50 -12.83 79.91
C HIS A 95 -4.00 -13.84 78.88
N SER A 96 -4.90 -14.41 78.07
CA SER A 96 -4.52 -15.42 77.10
C SER A 96 -3.82 -14.82 75.88
N ALA A 97 -2.88 -15.57 75.31
CA ALA A 97 -2.22 -15.21 74.05
C ALA A 97 -3.19 -15.08 72.85
N GLY A 98 -4.45 -15.51 73.00
CA GLY A 98 -5.50 -15.41 71.97
C GLY A 98 -5.89 -13.98 71.59
N ILE A 99 -5.60 -12.99 72.44
CA ILE A 99 -5.88 -11.56 72.14
C ILE A 99 -5.13 -11.08 70.90
N VAL A 100 -3.91 -11.57 70.68
CA VAL A 100 -3.09 -11.21 69.51
C VAL A 100 -3.75 -11.68 68.20
N GLY A 101 -4.62 -12.69 68.26
CA GLY A 101 -5.40 -13.16 67.12
C GLY A 101 -6.51 -12.19 66.68
N ILE A 102 -7.03 -11.34 67.56
CA ILE A 102 -8.16 -10.44 67.26
C ILE A 102 -7.79 -9.39 66.18
N PRO A 103 -6.66 -8.66 66.27
CA PRO A 103 -6.17 -7.80 65.20
C PRO A 103 -6.03 -8.50 63.85
N VAL A 104 -5.56 -9.75 63.84
CA VAL A 104 -5.38 -10.53 62.61
C VAL A 104 -6.74 -10.84 61.99
N VAL A 105 -7.74 -11.19 62.79
CA VAL A 105 -9.09 -11.43 62.27
C VAL A 105 -9.71 -10.13 61.74
N ILE A 106 -9.50 -8.99 62.42
CA ILE A 106 -9.92 -7.67 61.91
C ILE A 106 -9.24 -7.36 60.57
N LEU A 107 -7.94 -7.65 60.44
CA LEU A 107 -7.19 -7.50 59.18
C LEU A 107 -7.83 -8.29 58.03
N PHE A 108 -8.14 -9.56 58.27
CA PHE A 108 -8.85 -10.38 57.28
C PHE A 108 -10.21 -9.78 56.93
N GLY A 109 -10.96 -9.32 57.94
CA GLY A 109 -12.24 -8.62 57.76
C GLY A 109 -12.13 -7.41 56.85
N VAL A 110 -11.13 -6.55 57.05
CA VAL A 110 -10.93 -5.34 56.24
C VAL A 110 -10.47 -5.66 54.83
N LEU A 111 -9.58 -6.63 54.65
CA LEU A 111 -8.99 -6.96 53.36
C LEU A 111 -9.98 -7.64 52.41
N TYR A 112 -10.85 -8.50 52.95
CA TYR A 112 -11.68 -9.41 52.15
C TYR A 112 -13.18 -9.31 52.43
N GLY A 113 -13.59 -8.68 53.54
CA GLY A 113 -14.99 -8.54 53.94
C GLY A 113 -15.64 -7.24 53.46
N ARG A 114 -16.97 -7.18 53.58
CA ARG A 114 -17.72 -5.93 53.38
C ARG A 114 -17.56 -5.07 54.63
N TRP A 115 -17.75 -3.76 54.50
CA TRP A 115 -17.76 -2.86 55.66
C TRP A 115 -18.77 -3.29 56.74
N GLN A 116 -19.89 -3.90 56.34
CA GLN A 116 -20.89 -4.48 57.25
C GLN A 116 -20.33 -5.66 58.06
N ASP A 117 -19.48 -6.51 57.47
CA ASP A 117 -18.86 -7.65 58.15
C ASP A 117 -17.82 -7.19 59.18
N VAL A 118 -17.07 -6.13 58.85
CA VAL A 118 -16.10 -5.51 59.75
C VAL A 118 -16.80 -4.87 60.95
N LEU A 119 -17.88 -4.11 60.71
CA LEU A 119 -18.69 -3.52 61.78
C LEU A 119 -19.30 -4.59 62.70
N TRP A 120 -19.85 -5.64 62.10
CA TRP A 120 -20.40 -6.77 62.86
C TRP A 120 -19.31 -7.43 63.72
N LEU A 121 -18.13 -7.68 63.15
CA LEU A 121 -17.02 -8.27 63.88
C LEU A 121 -16.55 -7.41 65.05
N LEU A 122 -16.39 -6.10 64.84
CA LEU A 122 -16.01 -5.17 65.90
C LEU A 122 -17.04 -5.16 67.04
N ALA A 123 -18.34 -5.18 66.70
CA ALA A 123 -19.41 -5.26 67.69
C ALA A 123 -19.35 -6.58 68.48
N CYS A 124 -19.15 -7.71 67.81
CA CYS A 124 -18.98 -9.00 68.48
C CYS A 124 -17.78 -8.98 69.42
N VAL A 125 -16.62 -8.50 68.96
CA VAL A 125 -15.41 -8.40 69.78
C VAL A 125 -15.62 -7.55 71.03
N LEU A 126 -16.28 -6.39 70.89
CA LEU A 126 -16.59 -5.52 72.02
C LEU A 126 -17.49 -6.21 73.05
N VAL A 127 -18.58 -6.85 72.60
CA VAL A 127 -19.50 -7.59 73.47
C VAL A 127 -18.77 -8.71 74.22
N PHE A 128 -17.90 -9.45 73.54
CA PHE A 128 -17.14 -10.54 74.16
C PHE A 128 -16.09 -10.04 75.17
N ILE A 129 -15.41 -8.92 74.91
CA ILE A 129 -14.50 -8.31 75.89
C ILE A 129 -15.26 -7.95 77.17
N VAL A 130 -16.45 -7.36 77.02
CA VAL A 130 -17.31 -7.05 78.18
C VAL A 130 -17.69 -8.33 78.92
N LEU A 131 -18.17 -9.37 78.22
CA LEU A 131 -18.55 -10.65 78.83
C LEU A 131 -17.38 -11.35 79.56
N LEU A 132 -16.16 -11.26 79.04
CA LEU A 132 -14.97 -11.84 79.67
C LEU A 132 -14.48 -11.02 80.88
N ALA A 133 -14.80 -9.73 80.94
CA ALA A 133 -14.47 -8.87 82.08
C ALA A 133 -15.46 -9.03 83.25
N GLN A 134 -16.75 -9.31 82.98
CA GLN A 134 -17.82 -9.35 83.98
C GLN A 134 -17.60 -10.32 85.16
N PRO A 135 -17.13 -11.58 84.99
CA PRO A 135 -16.93 -12.52 86.09
C PRO A 135 -15.92 -12.04 87.14
N PHE A 136 -14.95 -11.24 86.72
CA PHE A 136 -13.92 -10.65 87.59
C PHE A 136 -14.43 -9.38 88.30
N VAL A 137 -15.33 -8.62 87.68
CA VAL A 137 -15.91 -7.39 88.26
C VAL A 137 -16.96 -7.71 89.34
N ILE A 138 -17.70 -8.82 89.21
CA ILE A 138 -18.82 -9.18 90.11
C ILE A 138 -18.36 -10.11 91.27
N ALA A 139 -17.07 -10.46 91.36
CA ALA A 139 -16.48 -11.27 92.43
C ALA A 139 -17.12 -12.66 92.65
N LEU A 140 -17.63 -13.30 91.59
CA LEU A 140 -18.33 -14.59 91.66
C LEU A 140 -17.39 -15.82 91.74
N LEU A 141 -16.07 -15.62 91.58
CA LEU A 141 -15.03 -16.66 91.70
C LEU A 141 -13.96 -16.18 92.71
N PRO A 142 -13.50 -17.01 93.66
CA PRO A 142 -12.51 -16.60 94.64
C PRO A 142 -11.16 -16.30 93.96
N SER A 143 -10.59 -15.15 94.34
CA SER A 143 -9.35 -14.60 93.82
C SER A 143 -8.13 -15.43 94.24
N ALA A 144 -7.49 -16.11 93.29
CA ALA A 144 -6.03 -16.18 93.31
C ALA A 144 -5.54 -14.84 92.72
N GLU A 145 -5.06 -13.91 93.56
CA GLU A 145 -4.21 -12.72 93.29
C GLU A 145 -4.27 -11.99 91.91
N VAL A 146 -5.41 -11.96 91.20
CA VAL A 146 -5.50 -11.40 89.83
C VAL A 146 -6.52 -10.25 89.73
N THR A 147 -7.07 -9.76 90.83
CA THR A 147 -8.06 -8.67 90.82
C THR A 147 -7.46 -7.28 90.50
N GLY A 148 -6.16 -7.06 90.78
CA GLY A 148 -5.47 -5.82 90.41
C GLY A 148 -5.04 -5.73 88.94
N THR A 149 -4.85 -6.86 88.25
CA THR A 149 -4.21 -6.90 86.92
C THR A 149 -5.20 -6.78 85.76
N VAL A 150 -6.47 -7.15 85.94
CA VAL A 150 -7.50 -7.08 84.87
C VAL A 150 -7.87 -5.64 84.52
N VAL A 151 -8.04 -4.76 85.52
CA VAL A 151 -8.38 -3.34 85.30
C VAL A 151 -7.25 -2.61 84.58
N HIS A 152 -6.00 -2.93 84.87
CA HIS A 152 -4.83 -2.35 84.20
C HIS A 152 -4.58 -2.90 82.79
N GLN A 153 -5.13 -4.05 82.43
CA GLN A 153 -4.94 -4.67 81.11
C GLN A 153 -6.04 -4.34 80.10
N LEU A 154 -7.25 -3.98 80.54
CA LEU A 154 -8.32 -3.54 79.64
C LEU A 154 -7.87 -2.41 78.69
N PRO A 155 -7.13 -1.37 79.14
CA PRO A 155 -6.60 -0.33 78.25
C PRO A 155 -5.58 -0.86 77.25
N ILE A 156 -4.74 -1.84 77.64
CA ILE A 156 -3.72 -2.44 76.77
C ILE A 156 -4.37 -3.29 75.67
N VAL A 157 -5.41 -4.07 76.01
CA VAL A 157 -6.17 -4.87 75.04
C VAL A 157 -6.93 -3.98 74.07
N LEU A 158 -7.60 -2.93 74.58
CA LEU A 158 -8.26 -1.92 73.74
C LEU A 158 -7.25 -1.22 72.81
N LEU A 159 -6.06 -0.90 73.31
CA LEU A 159 -4.98 -0.31 72.51
C LEU A 159 -4.53 -1.25 71.38
N VAL A 160 -4.27 -2.53 71.67
CA VAL A 160 -3.86 -3.53 70.66
C VAL A 160 -4.93 -3.71 69.59
N ILE A 161 -6.22 -3.70 69.96
CA ILE A 161 -7.34 -3.82 69.01
C ILE A 161 -7.50 -2.55 68.19
N CYS A 162 -7.40 -1.37 68.79
CA CYS A 162 -7.54 -0.09 68.08
C CYS A 162 -6.38 0.14 67.11
N VAL A 163 -5.13 -0.08 67.57
CA VAL A 163 -3.92 0.06 66.74
C VAL A 163 -3.90 -1.02 65.66
N GLY A 164 -4.19 -2.27 66.02
CA GLY A 164 -4.27 -3.38 65.06
C GLY A 164 -5.37 -3.18 64.02
N GLY A 165 -6.55 -2.70 64.44
CA GLY A 165 -7.66 -2.37 63.57
C GLY A 165 -7.39 -1.17 62.65
N TYR A 166 -6.72 -0.13 63.17
CA TYR A 166 -6.31 1.03 62.37
C TYR A 166 -5.26 0.65 61.31
N ILE A 167 -4.20 -0.07 61.69
CA ILE A 167 -3.17 -0.56 60.75
C ILE A 167 -3.82 -1.45 59.69
N SER A 168 -4.75 -2.31 60.11
CA SER A 168 -5.51 -3.17 59.20
C SER A 168 -6.34 -2.37 58.22
N TRP A 169 -7.07 -1.37 58.71
CA TRP A 169 -7.87 -0.45 57.90
C TRP A 169 -7.01 0.31 56.88
N ALA A 170 -5.88 0.88 57.33
CA ALA A 170 -4.94 1.63 56.51
C ALA A 170 -4.34 0.77 55.38
N ILE A 171 -3.82 -0.42 55.69
CA ILE A 171 -3.27 -1.33 54.67
C ILE A 171 -4.38 -1.74 53.68
N GLY A 172 -5.59 -2.00 54.17
CA GLY A 172 -6.72 -2.34 53.31
C GLY A 172 -7.19 -1.19 52.41
N SER A 173 -7.18 0.06 52.90
CA SER A 173 -7.51 1.23 52.06
C SER A 173 -6.46 1.45 50.98
N ASP A 174 -5.18 1.37 51.35
CA ASP A 174 -4.06 1.64 50.44
C ASP A 174 -4.01 0.57 49.33
N MET A 175 -4.22 -0.70 49.68
CA MET A 175 -4.33 -1.78 48.70
C MET A 175 -5.51 -1.56 47.74
N ARG A 176 -6.69 -1.22 48.26
CA ARG A 176 -7.87 -0.96 47.41
C ARG A 176 -7.64 0.22 46.47
N GLN A 177 -6.97 1.26 46.94
CA GLN A 177 -6.63 2.43 46.12
C GLN A 177 -5.63 2.05 45.03
N ALA A 178 -4.55 1.34 45.36
CA ALA A 178 -3.57 0.86 44.39
C ALA A 178 -4.21 -0.01 43.30
N PHE A 179 -5.12 -0.93 43.67
CA PHE A 179 -5.85 -1.74 42.70
C PHE A 179 -6.74 -0.91 41.77
N ARG A 180 -7.43 0.11 42.29
CA ARG A 180 -8.26 1.01 41.46
C ARG A 180 -7.41 1.77 40.45
N THR A 181 -6.28 2.33 40.89
CA THR A 181 -5.36 3.05 40.00
C THR A 181 -4.81 2.13 38.91
N LEU A 182 -4.34 0.93 39.27
CA LEU A 182 -3.82 -0.05 38.31
C LEU A 182 -4.89 -0.46 37.28
N HIS A 183 -6.14 -0.63 37.72
CA HIS A 183 -7.23 -0.99 36.82
C HIS A 183 -7.59 0.15 35.87
N ALA A 184 -7.63 1.38 36.35
CA ALA A 184 -7.84 2.56 35.51
C ALA A 184 -6.72 2.75 34.48
N GLU A 185 -5.45 2.59 34.89
CA GLU A 185 -4.31 2.63 33.97
C GLU A 185 -4.37 1.53 32.91
N THR A 186 -4.77 0.31 33.29
CA THR A 186 -4.94 -0.80 32.35
C THR A 186 -6.01 -0.49 31.30
N ILE A 187 -7.14 0.07 31.71
CA ILE A 187 -8.22 0.47 30.78
C ILE A 187 -7.73 1.57 29.84
N ASN A 188 -7.10 2.63 30.36
CA ASN A 188 -6.57 3.72 29.54
C ASN A 188 -5.50 3.23 28.53
N LEU A 189 -4.65 2.27 28.93
CA LEU A 189 -3.67 1.64 28.05
C LEU A 189 -4.33 0.82 26.93
N LEU A 190 -5.43 0.13 27.22
CA LEU A 190 -6.19 -0.62 26.23
C LEU A 190 -6.87 0.33 25.21
N ASP A 191 -7.51 1.40 25.68
CA ASP A 191 -8.15 2.41 24.81
C ASP A 191 -7.13 3.16 23.95
N SER A 192 -5.98 3.52 24.52
CA SER A 192 -4.87 4.15 23.77
C SER A 192 -4.32 3.21 22.71
N LYS A 193 -4.15 1.91 23.02
CA LYS A 193 -3.73 0.91 22.04
C LYS A 193 -4.75 0.74 20.92
N GLU A 194 -6.05 0.75 21.22
CA GLU A 194 -7.09 0.62 20.18
C GLU A 194 -7.11 1.83 19.26
N SER A 195 -6.99 3.04 19.80
CA SER A 195 -6.95 4.29 19.05
C SER A 195 -5.71 4.39 18.15
N ILE A 196 -4.53 4.03 18.67
CA ILE A 196 -3.28 3.93 17.90
C ILE A 196 -3.39 2.85 16.81
N SER A 197 -4.05 1.73 17.11
CA SER A 197 -4.29 0.65 16.15
C SER A 197 -5.22 1.10 15.01
N ARG A 198 -6.30 1.85 15.29
CA ARG A 198 -7.18 2.40 14.25
C ARG A 198 -6.44 3.40 13.36
N LEU A 199 -5.73 4.36 13.95
CA LEU A 199 -4.94 5.36 13.21
C LEU A 199 -3.82 4.73 12.36
N SER A 200 -3.28 3.58 12.76
CA SER A 200 -2.25 2.87 11.99
C SER A 200 -2.82 2.03 10.83
N LYS A 201 -4.13 1.81 10.75
CA LYS A 201 -4.74 0.85 9.81
C LYS A 201 -5.48 1.49 8.64
N THR A 202 -5.93 2.73 8.81
CA THR A 202 -6.67 3.45 7.76
C THR A 202 -5.83 4.54 7.13
N ASP A 203 -6.19 4.92 5.91
CA ASP A 203 -5.73 6.15 5.26
C ASP A 203 -6.47 7.34 5.88
N PHE A 204 -5.73 8.40 6.23
CA PHE A 204 -6.29 9.54 6.98
C PHE A 204 -7.27 10.35 6.14
N LEU A 205 -7.04 10.47 4.83
CA LEU A 205 -7.87 11.27 3.95
C LEU A 205 -9.17 10.55 3.59
N THR A 206 -9.06 9.33 3.08
CA THR A 206 -10.20 8.59 2.49
C THR A 206 -10.93 7.70 3.49
N GLY A 207 -10.34 7.42 4.65
CA GLY A 207 -10.86 6.46 5.61
C GLY A 207 -10.86 5.00 5.10
N LEU A 208 -10.27 4.72 3.94
CA LEU A 208 -10.04 3.36 3.44
C LEU A 208 -8.95 2.64 4.25
N VAL A 209 -8.82 1.34 4.04
CA VAL A 209 -7.68 0.57 4.56
C VAL A 209 -6.40 1.11 3.92
N ASN A 210 -5.35 1.34 4.72
CA ASN A 210 -4.06 1.75 4.17
C ASN A 210 -3.26 0.55 3.64
N ALA A 211 -2.21 0.83 2.86
CA ALA A 211 -1.35 -0.21 2.27
C ALA A 211 -0.83 -1.27 3.27
N LYS A 212 -0.51 -0.86 4.50
CA LYS A 212 0.05 -1.74 5.52
C LYS A 212 -0.99 -2.75 6.02
N GLN A 213 -2.18 -2.27 6.35
CA GLN A 213 -3.27 -3.14 6.79
C GLN A 213 -3.80 -3.98 5.62
N GLY A 214 -3.89 -3.44 4.41
CA GLY A 214 -4.28 -4.19 3.21
C GLY A 214 -3.35 -5.38 2.94
N CYS A 215 -2.05 -5.26 3.21
CA CYS A 215 -1.10 -6.38 3.13
C CYS A 215 -1.39 -7.48 4.16
N VAL A 216 -1.83 -7.10 5.37
CA VAL A 216 -2.25 -8.07 6.42
C VAL A 216 -3.52 -8.78 5.99
N ASP A 217 -4.52 -8.04 5.52
CA ASP A 217 -5.81 -8.57 5.08
C ASP A 217 -5.64 -9.50 3.87
N TYR A 218 -4.81 -9.13 2.90
CA TYR A 218 -4.47 -9.99 1.76
C TYR A 218 -3.83 -11.30 2.20
N LYS A 219 -2.92 -11.29 3.19
CA LYS A 219 -2.30 -12.51 3.71
C LYS A 219 -3.32 -13.43 4.37
N ALA A 220 -4.25 -12.86 5.13
CA ALA A 220 -5.34 -13.61 5.74
C ALA A 220 -6.26 -14.23 4.67
N LEU A 221 -6.61 -13.45 3.63
CA LEU A 221 -7.40 -13.93 2.49
C LEU A 221 -6.72 -15.08 1.76
N LEU A 222 -5.42 -14.95 1.48
CA LEU A 222 -4.61 -15.96 0.79
C LEU A 222 -4.53 -17.27 1.59
N ALA A 223 -4.42 -17.18 2.92
CA ALA A 223 -4.37 -18.35 3.81
C ALA A 223 -5.70 -19.12 3.88
N GLY A 224 -6.81 -18.45 3.58
CA GLY A 224 -8.16 -19.05 3.59
C GLY A 224 -8.61 -19.63 2.24
N LEU A 225 -7.77 -19.61 1.20
CA LEU A 225 -8.16 -20.10 -0.12
C LEU A 225 -8.34 -21.63 -0.16
N ASN A 226 -9.41 -22.06 -0.82
CA ASN A 226 -9.55 -23.45 -1.28
C ASN A 226 -8.75 -23.71 -2.57
N LYS A 227 -8.53 -24.99 -2.93
CA LYS A 227 -7.71 -25.38 -4.10
C LYS A 227 -8.16 -24.78 -5.43
N GLU A 228 -9.46 -24.57 -5.62
CA GLU A 228 -10.03 -24.02 -6.86
C GLU A 228 -10.08 -22.49 -6.88
N GLN A 229 -9.96 -21.86 -5.71
CA GLN A 229 -10.08 -20.42 -5.56
C GLN A 229 -8.78 -19.70 -5.87
N ARG A 230 -8.89 -18.42 -6.23
CA ARG A 230 -7.75 -17.52 -6.42
C ARG A 230 -8.11 -16.12 -5.95
N VAL A 231 -7.13 -15.39 -5.47
CA VAL A 231 -7.28 -13.96 -5.22
C VAL A 231 -7.15 -13.23 -6.55
N CYS A 232 -8.11 -12.37 -6.85
CA CYS A 232 -8.02 -11.38 -7.90
C CYS A 232 -7.59 -10.04 -7.27
N PHE A 233 -6.62 -9.37 -7.90
CA PHE A 233 -6.02 -8.15 -7.40
C PHE A 233 -6.04 -7.08 -8.50
N TYR A 234 -6.59 -5.93 -8.17
CA TYR A 234 -6.76 -4.78 -9.04
C TYR A 234 -5.87 -3.66 -8.51
N PHE A 235 -4.98 -3.16 -9.35
CA PHE A 235 -4.24 -1.93 -9.14
C PHE A 235 -4.91 -0.85 -9.99
N ILE A 236 -5.38 0.21 -9.34
CA ILE A 236 -6.19 1.26 -9.96
C ILE A 236 -5.46 2.57 -9.78
N ASP A 237 -5.32 3.33 -10.86
CA ASP A 237 -4.71 4.65 -10.87
C ASP A 237 -5.66 5.62 -11.59
N LEU A 238 -5.92 6.79 -11.00
CA LEU A 238 -6.89 7.75 -11.53
C LEU A 238 -6.28 8.60 -12.64
N ASP A 239 -6.82 8.46 -13.85
CA ASP A 239 -6.42 9.25 -14.99
C ASP A 239 -7.00 10.67 -14.86
N GLY A 240 -6.19 11.71 -15.08
CA GLY A 240 -6.66 13.09 -15.01
C GLY A 240 -6.54 13.73 -13.61
N PHE A 241 -6.06 12.99 -12.61
CA PHE A 241 -5.99 13.48 -11.24
C PHE A 241 -5.06 14.69 -11.07
N LYS A 242 -3.94 14.70 -11.79
CA LYS A 242 -3.01 15.83 -11.75
C LYS A 242 -3.65 17.08 -12.36
N GLU A 243 -4.35 16.92 -13.48
CA GLU A 243 -5.08 17.98 -14.16
C GLU A 243 -6.14 18.59 -13.23
N VAL A 244 -6.85 17.76 -12.46
CA VAL A 244 -7.78 18.27 -11.42
C VAL A 244 -7.05 19.11 -10.36
N ASN A 245 -5.91 18.65 -9.86
CA ASN A 245 -5.11 19.44 -8.90
C ASN A 245 -4.61 20.76 -9.50
N ASP A 246 -4.16 20.73 -10.76
CA ASP A 246 -3.62 21.91 -11.44
C ASP A 246 -4.73 22.94 -11.76
N LEU A 247 -5.96 22.49 -12.04
CA LEU A 247 -7.11 23.36 -12.34
C LEU A 247 -7.84 23.89 -11.09
N PHE A 248 -8.02 23.07 -10.06
CA PHE A 248 -8.91 23.36 -8.93
C PHE A 248 -8.21 23.40 -7.57
N ASP A 249 -6.87 23.40 -7.56
CA ASP A 249 -6.00 23.33 -6.37
C ASP A 249 -6.09 21.98 -5.63
N HIS A 250 -5.12 21.72 -4.75
CA HIS A 250 -4.96 20.43 -4.06
C HIS A 250 -6.16 20.01 -3.21
N LYS A 251 -6.94 20.98 -2.70
CA LYS A 251 -8.16 20.68 -1.93
C LYS A 251 -9.22 19.95 -2.76
N ALA A 252 -9.34 20.28 -4.06
CA ALA A 252 -10.26 19.59 -4.95
C ALA A 252 -9.79 18.18 -5.29
N GLY A 253 -8.47 17.97 -5.40
CA GLY A 253 -7.91 16.63 -5.51
C GLY A 253 -8.20 15.78 -4.27
N ASP A 254 -8.04 16.34 -3.08
CA ASP A 254 -8.35 15.65 -1.83
C ASP A 254 -9.84 15.26 -1.73
N GLU A 255 -10.75 16.16 -2.09
CA GLU A 255 -12.19 15.87 -2.14
C GLU A 255 -12.53 14.80 -3.19
N LEU A 256 -11.91 14.87 -4.37
CA LEU A 256 -12.07 13.86 -5.42
C LEU A 256 -11.64 12.48 -4.93
N LEU A 257 -10.52 12.37 -4.21
CA LEU A 257 -10.04 11.11 -3.65
C LEU A 257 -11.03 10.53 -2.63
N VAL A 258 -11.66 11.37 -1.81
CA VAL A 258 -12.69 10.95 -0.85
C VAL A 258 -13.93 10.43 -1.59
N LEU A 259 -14.41 11.15 -2.61
CA LEU A 259 -15.57 10.74 -3.40
C LEU A 259 -15.33 9.43 -4.16
N VAL A 260 -14.15 9.28 -4.77
CA VAL A 260 -13.76 8.04 -5.45
C VAL A 260 -13.66 6.89 -4.45
N ALA A 261 -13.05 7.11 -3.29
CA ALA A 261 -12.95 6.09 -2.25
C ALA A 261 -14.33 5.60 -1.78
N GLU A 262 -15.28 6.52 -1.60
CA GLU A 262 -16.65 6.19 -1.22
C GLU A 262 -17.36 5.38 -2.32
N ARG A 263 -17.25 5.81 -3.58
CA ARG A 263 -17.83 5.08 -4.73
C ARG A 263 -17.24 3.69 -4.89
N LEU A 264 -15.91 3.54 -4.77
CA LEU A 264 -15.26 2.24 -4.83
C LEU A 264 -15.73 1.33 -3.68
N ARG A 265 -15.85 1.86 -2.46
CA ARG A 265 -16.38 1.12 -1.31
C ARG A 265 -17.82 0.66 -1.53
N GLN A 266 -18.67 1.47 -2.16
CA GLN A 266 -20.06 1.09 -2.49
C GLN A 266 -20.14 0.11 -3.67
N ALA A 267 -19.16 0.11 -4.57
CA ALA A 267 -19.12 -0.78 -5.72
C ALA A 267 -18.68 -2.21 -5.37
N VAL A 268 -18.07 -2.43 -4.21
CA VAL A 268 -17.57 -3.76 -3.80
C VAL A 268 -18.55 -4.49 -2.88
N GLU A 269 -18.51 -5.83 -2.90
CA GLU A 269 -19.22 -6.66 -1.93
C GLU A 269 -18.49 -6.70 -0.57
N GLU A 270 -19.15 -7.15 0.50
CA GLU A 270 -18.56 -7.25 1.85
C GLU A 270 -17.30 -8.11 1.93
N THR A 271 -17.10 -9.03 0.98
CA THR A 271 -15.95 -9.94 0.95
C THR A 271 -14.71 -9.36 0.26
N ALA A 272 -14.85 -8.17 -0.34
CA ALA A 272 -13.77 -7.50 -1.06
C ALA A 272 -13.11 -6.42 -0.21
N TYR A 273 -11.80 -6.26 -0.40
CA TYR A 273 -11.01 -5.26 0.30
C TYR A 273 -10.71 -4.11 -0.63
N VAL A 274 -10.94 -2.88 -0.17
CA VAL A 274 -10.58 -1.64 -0.88
C VAL A 274 -9.54 -0.91 -0.04
N CYS A 275 -8.40 -0.64 -0.65
CA CYS A 275 -7.27 0.02 -0.01
C CYS A 275 -6.81 1.23 -0.81
N ARG A 276 -6.34 2.27 -0.13
CA ARG A 276 -5.57 3.34 -0.76
C ARG A 276 -4.09 3.11 -0.49
N LEU A 277 -3.27 3.14 -1.54
CA LEU A 277 -1.82 3.01 -1.44
C LEU A 277 -1.18 4.35 -1.07
N SER A 278 -1.32 5.31 -1.98
CA SER A 278 -0.76 6.66 -1.92
C SER A 278 -1.29 7.47 -3.09
N GLY A 279 -1.36 8.80 -2.97
CA GLY A 279 -1.77 9.67 -4.08
C GLY A 279 -3.15 9.27 -4.63
N ASP A 280 -3.17 9.00 -5.93
CA ASP A 280 -4.29 8.55 -6.77
C ASP A 280 -4.33 7.01 -6.98
N GLU A 281 -3.53 6.25 -6.24
CA GLU A 281 -3.45 4.80 -6.37
C GLU A 281 -4.34 4.06 -5.35
N PHE A 282 -5.20 3.19 -5.87
CA PHE A 282 -6.08 2.31 -5.12
C PHE A 282 -5.79 0.85 -5.44
N ILE A 283 -6.06 -0.02 -4.47
CA ILE A 283 -6.04 -1.47 -4.65
C ILE A 283 -7.41 -2.03 -4.29
N ILE A 284 -7.90 -2.96 -5.09
CA ILE A 284 -9.02 -3.82 -4.71
C ILE A 284 -8.60 -5.28 -4.81
N PHE A 285 -8.93 -6.12 -3.83
CA PHE A 285 -8.73 -7.57 -3.96
C PHE A 285 -9.83 -8.37 -3.28
N PHE A 286 -10.17 -9.50 -3.88
CA PHE A 286 -11.19 -10.44 -3.39
C PHE A 286 -10.94 -11.84 -3.96
N VAL A 287 -11.68 -12.84 -3.46
CA VAL A 287 -11.61 -14.21 -3.97
C VAL A 287 -12.56 -14.34 -5.17
N ALA A 288 -12.01 -14.64 -6.34
CA ALA A 288 -12.79 -14.86 -7.55
C ALA A 288 -12.89 -16.37 -7.84
N ASN A 289 -14.07 -16.82 -8.26
CA ASN A 289 -14.31 -18.22 -8.62
C ASN A 289 -14.31 -18.43 -10.14
N ARG A 290 -14.63 -17.39 -10.93
CA ARG A 290 -14.68 -17.43 -12.41
C ARG A 290 -13.86 -16.31 -13.04
N ASP A 291 -13.48 -16.48 -14.31
CA ASP A 291 -12.82 -15.41 -15.09
C ASP A 291 -13.79 -14.28 -15.44
N SER A 292 -15.07 -14.57 -15.68
CA SER A 292 -16.08 -13.55 -16.03
C SER A 292 -16.27 -12.53 -14.89
N GLU A 293 -16.28 -12.98 -13.64
CA GLU A 293 -16.36 -12.13 -12.44
C GLU A 293 -15.23 -11.10 -12.38
N VAL A 294 -14.05 -11.45 -12.93
CA VAL A 294 -12.90 -10.55 -12.94
C VAL A 294 -13.08 -9.42 -13.95
N ILE A 295 -13.60 -9.76 -15.13
CA ILE A 295 -13.80 -8.80 -16.22
C ILE A 295 -14.98 -7.87 -15.90
N GLU A 296 -16.12 -8.44 -15.52
CA GLU A 296 -17.34 -7.68 -15.17
C GLU A 296 -17.06 -6.67 -14.04
N PHE A 297 -16.23 -7.04 -13.07
CA PHE A 297 -15.88 -6.15 -11.97
C PHE A 297 -14.91 -5.04 -12.39
N ALA A 298 -13.99 -5.30 -13.33
CA ALA A 298 -13.13 -4.26 -13.89
C ALA A 298 -13.96 -3.19 -14.62
N GLU A 299 -14.91 -3.62 -15.46
CA GLU A 299 -15.85 -2.75 -16.16
C GLU A 299 -16.69 -1.94 -15.18
N LYS A 300 -17.23 -2.59 -14.14
CA LYS A 300 -17.96 -1.91 -13.06
C LYS A 300 -17.13 -0.82 -12.38
N ILE A 301 -15.85 -1.07 -12.09
CA ILE A 301 -14.95 -0.05 -11.50
C ILE A 301 -14.77 1.12 -12.46
N LEU A 302 -14.49 0.86 -13.75
CA LEU A 302 -14.32 1.91 -14.74
C LEU A 302 -15.56 2.80 -14.84
N ASP A 303 -16.74 2.20 -14.92
CA ASP A 303 -18.00 2.93 -14.97
C ASP A 303 -18.23 3.74 -13.69
N THR A 304 -17.92 3.16 -12.53
CA THR A 304 -18.07 3.80 -11.22
C THR A 304 -17.18 5.04 -11.08
N VAL A 305 -15.91 4.94 -11.49
CA VAL A 305 -14.97 6.06 -11.42
C VAL A 305 -15.31 7.14 -12.44
N SER A 306 -15.78 6.73 -13.63
CA SER A 306 -16.07 7.63 -14.76
C SER A 306 -17.34 8.46 -14.61
N GLN A 307 -18.17 8.17 -13.59
CA GLN A 307 -19.31 9.02 -13.25
C GLN A 307 -18.85 10.45 -12.87
N PRO A 308 -19.58 11.50 -13.27
CA PRO A 308 -19.22 12.89 -12.93
C PRO A 308 -19.09 13.12 -11.42
N HIS A 309 -18.04 13.83 -10.99
CA HIS A 309 -17.79 14.22 -9.60
C HIS A 309 -18.08 15.69 -9.40
N ASN A 310 -18.89 16.04 -8.40
CA ASN A 310 -19.17 17.43 -8.08
C ASN A 310 -18.11 17.94 -7.11
N LEU A 311 -17.24 18.83 -7.59
CA LEU A 311 -16.14 19.44 -6.81
C LEU A 311 -16.42 20.93 -6.73
N PHE A 312 -16.74 21.44 -5.53
CA PHE A 312 -17.04 22.86 -5.28
C PHE A 312 -18.07 23.49 -6.24
N GLY A 313 -19.06 22.72 -6.73
CA GLY A 313 -20.09 23.20 -7.66
C GLY A 313 -19.73 23.10 -9.14
N ALA A 314 -18.54 22.60 -9.48
CA ALA A 314 -18.13 22.23 -10.83
C ALA A 314 -18.16 20.71 -11.02
N SER A 315 -18.52 20.25 -12.22
CA SER A 315 -18.52 18.83 -12.56
C SER A 315 -17.18 18.44 -13.18
N ALA A 316 -16.42 17.58 -12.51
CA ALA A 316 -15.18 16.99 -13.02
C ALA A 316 -15.42 15.53 -13.45
N GLN A 317 -14.91 15.16 -14.61
CA GLN A 317 -14.97 13.79 -15.10
C GLN A 317 -13.55 13.26 -15.26
N ILE A 318 -13.25 12.18 -14.55
CA ILE A 318 -11.97 11.46 -14.59
C ILE A 318 -12.20 10.02 -15.03
N THR A 319 -11.17 9.31 -15.45
CA THR A 319 -11.22 7.86 -15.71
C THR A 319 -10.24 7.13 -14.81
N ALA A 320 -10.13 5.81 -14.94
CA ALA A 320 -9.08 5.04 -14.28
C ALA A 320 -8.37 4.10 -15.25
N SER A 321 -7.09 3.88 -14.98
CA SER A 321 -6.30 2.82 -15.60
C SER A 321 -6.16 1.67 -14.61
N ILE A 322 -6.61 0.48 -15.01
CA ILE A 322 -6.68 -0.69 -14.12
C ILE A 322 -5.75 -1.80 -14.59
N GLY A 323 -4.98 -2.35 -13.66
CA GLY A 323 -4.16 -3.53 -13.85
C GLY A 323 -4.61 -4.67 -12.99
N ILE A 324 -4.84 -5.84 -13.59
CA ILE A 324 -5.42 -6.98 -12.91
C ILE A 324 -4.41 -8.12 -12.86
N ALA A 325 -4.20 -8.72 -11.70
CA ALA A 325 -3.43 -9.95 -11.55
C ALA A 325 -4.19 -10.95 -10.69
N THR A 326 -4.11 -12.24 -11.03
CA THR A 326 -4.69 -13.31 -10.21
C THR A 326 -3.62 -14.22 -9.65
N THR A 327 -3.79 -14.72 -8.43
CA THR A 327 -2.88 -15.70 -7.84
C THR A 327 -3.52 -16.64 -6.85
N ARG A 328 -2.87 -17.77 -6.61
CA ARG A 328 -3.13 -18.68 -5.50
C ARG A 328 -2.04 -18.65 -4.42
N ARG A 329 -0.91 -17.98 -4.67
CA ARG A 329 0.30 -18.13 -3.84
C ARG A 329 1.21 -16.90 -3.74
N HIS A 330 1.08 -15.92 -4.62
CA HIS A 330 2.00 -14.78 -4.64
C HIS A 330 1.79 -13.90 -3.41
N ALA A 331 2.90 -13.43 -2.84
CA ALA A 331 2.86 -12.44 -1.76
C ALA A 331 2.28 -11.12 -2.27
N PHE A 332 1.78 -10.28 -1.35
CA PHE A 332 1.19 -8.98 -1.68
C PHE A 332 2.11 -8.11 -2.54
N SER A 333 3.41 -8.08 -2.25
CA SER A 333 4.41 -7.34 -3.04
C SER A 333 4.49 -7.80 -4.48
N ASP A 334 4.46 -9.12 -4.70
CA ASP A 334 4.67 -9.73 -6.01
C ASP A 334 3.42 -9.55 -6.88
N ILE A 335 2.24 -9.83 -6.32
CA ILE A 335 0.99 -9.63 -7.06
C ILE A 335 0.75 -8.15 -7.35
N ARG A 336 1.09 -7.26 -6.41
CA ARG A 336 1.01 -5.81 -6.63
C ARG A 336 1.91 -5.38 -7.78
N LYS A 337 3.15 -5.88 -7.85
CA LYS A 337 4.06 -5.60 -8.98
C LYS A 337 3.48 -6.09 -10.31
N LYS A 338 2.92 -7.30 -10.34
CA LYS A 338 2.28 -7.86 -11.54
C LYS A 338 1.08 -7.02 -11.99
N ALA A 339 0.20 -6.66 -11.05
CA ALA A 339 -0.95 -5.80 -11.32
C ALA A 339 -0.51 -4.40 -11.77
N SER A 340 0.52 -3.79 -11.16
CA SER A 340 1.01 -2.48 -11.58
C SER A 340 1.58 -2.48 -13.00
N MET A 341 2.19 -3.59 -13.43
CA MET A 341 2.66 -3.75 -14.82
C MET A 341 1.50 -3.83 -15.82
N ALA A 342 0.40 -4.49 -15.44
CA ALA A 342 -0.83 -4.48 -16.21
C ALA A 342 -1.48 -3.09 -16.27
N MET A 343 -1.50 -2.35 -15.16
CA MET A 343 -2.02 -0.97 -15.10
C MET A 343 -1.20 -0.06 -16.02
N TYR A 344 0.13 -0.19 -16.00
CA TYR A 344 0.99 0.57 -16.89
C TYR A 344 0.67 0.33 -18.37
N GLN A 345 0.35 -0.92 -18.75
CA GLN A 345 -0.09 -1.23 -20.10
C GLN A 345 -1.42 -0.56 -20.44
N SER A 346 -2.37 -0.52 -19.49
CA SER A 346 -3.62 0.23 -19.64
C SER A 346 -3.37 1.71 -19.97
N LYS A 347 -2.47 2.37 -19.21
CA LYS A 347 -2.09 3.77 -19.47
C LYS A 347 -1.53 3.96 -20.88
N ARG A 348 -0.64 3.06 -21.32
CA ARG A 348 -0.03 3.13 -22.67
C ARG A 348 -1.03 2.97 -23.81
N GLN A 349 -2.07 2.19 -23.61
CA GLN A 349 -3.04 1.87 -24.66
C GLN A 349 -4.18 2.89 -24.76
N GLY A 350 -4.07 4.02 -24.05
CA GLY A 350 -5.01 5.14 -24.16
C GLY A 350 -5.85 5.40 -22.92
N LYS A 351 -5.41 4.94 -21.73
CA LYS A 351 -6.09 5.18 -20.43
C LYS A 351 -7.55 4.68 -20.40
N GLY A 352 -8.24 4.86 -19.27
CA GLY A 352 -9.68 4.57 -19.16
C GLY A 352 -10.08 3.13 -19.46
N ARG A 353 -9.20 2.16 -19.16
CA ARG A 353 -9.38 0.75 -19.50
C ARG A 353 -8.72 -0.15 -18.46
N TYR A 354 -8.81 -1.45 -18.68
CA TYR A 354 -8.12 -2.44 -17.86
C TYR A 354 -7.26 -3.37 -18.70
N TYR A 355 -6.21 -3.92 -18.10
CA TYR A 355 -5.42 -5.01 -18.66
C TYR A 355 -5.23 -6.12 -17.64
N LEU A 356 -5.23 -7.36 -18.13
CA LEU A 356 -4.84 -8.52 -17.32
C LEU A 356 -3.33 -8.73 -17.45
N TYR A 357 -2.69 -8.99 -16.33
CA TYR A 357 -1.32 -9.44 -16.28
C TYR A 357 -1.19 -10.79 -17.01
N THR A 358 -0.18 -10.87 -17.86
CA THR A 358 0.29 -12.11 -18.49
C THR A 358 1.82 -12.14 -18.44
N ASP A 359 2.42 -13.33 -18.50
CA ASP A 359 3.89 -13.43 -18.53
C ASP A 359 4.48 -12.80 -19.79
N ALA A 360 3.73 -12.77 -20.90
CA ALA A 360 4.10 -12.02 -22.11
C ALA A 360 4.17 -10.51 -21.85
N LEU A 361 3.23 -9.96 -21.08
CA LEU A 361 3.25 -8.57 -20.66
C LEU A 361 4.47 -8.27 -19.77
N GLU A 362 4.80 -9.16 -18.85
CA GLU A 362 6.00 -9.01 -18.02
C GLU A 362 7.28 -8.98 -18.86
N ALA A 363 7.41 -9.87 -19.83
CA ALA A 363 8.54 -9.87 -20.74
C ALA A 363 8.67 -8.53 -21.51
N GLN A 364 7.56 -8.01 -22.05
CA GLN A 364 7.54 -6.72 -22.76
C GLN A 364 7.93 -5.54 -21.85
N TYR A 365 7.40 -5.51 -20.63
CA TYR A 365 7.72 -4.45 -19.66
C TYR A 365 9.20 -4.50 -19.25
N MET A 366 9.74 -5.69 -18.97
CA MET A 366 11.15 -5.87 -18.61
C MET A 366 12.07 -5.51 -19.78
N GLN A 367 11.73 -5.92 -21.00
CA GLN A 367 12.45 -5.53 -22.21
C GLN A 367 12.55 -4.00 -22.33
N ARG A 368 11.44 -3.29 -22.12
CA ARG A 368 11.41 -1.83 -22.14
C ARG A 368 12.31 -1.19 -21.08
N ILE A 369 12.36 -1.75 -19.86
CA ILE A 369 13.30 -1.28 -18.83
C ILE A 369 14.75 -1.46 -19.29
N TYR A 370 15.09 -2.61 -19.87
CA TYR A 370 16.44 -2.86 -20.38
C TYR A 370 16.81 -1.91 -21.52
N ILE A 371 15.88 -1.64 -22.45
CA ILE A 371 16.07 -0.65 -23.51
C ILE A 371 16.30 0.72 -22.88
N LEU A 372 15.45 1.17 -21.95
CA LEU A 372 15.58 2.49 -21.32
C LEU A 372 16.93 2.67 -20.60
N GLN A 373 17.38 1.65 -19.85
CA GLN A 373 18.68 1.67 -19.20
C GLN A 373 19.82 1.72 -20.22
N GLY A 374 19.73 0.90 -21.27
CA GLY A 374 20.73 0.87 -22.32
C GLY A 374 20.79 2.17 -23.12
N LEU A 375 19.66 2.81 -23.43
CA LEU A 375 19.60 4.12 -24.08
C LEU A 375 20.25 5.21 -23.21
N LYS A 376 19.95 5.25 -21.91
CA LYS A 376 20.59 6.20 -20.97
C LYS A 376 22.10 6.06 -20.92
N ASN A 377 22.61 4.83 -20.98
CA ASN A 377 24.05 4.59 -21.04
C ASN A 377 24.60 4.94 -22.43
N GLY A 378 23.88 4.59 -23.49
CA GLY A 378 24.27 4.84 -24.88
C GLY A 378 24.45 6.32 -25.19
N VAL A 379 23.60 7.19 -24.62
CA VAL A 379 23.76 8.64 -24.72
C VAL A 379 25.06 9.11 -24.05
N LYS A 380 25.36 8.62 -22.84
CA LYS A 380 26.54 9.02 -22.07
C LYS A 380 27.85 8.53 -22.68
N GLU A 381 27.83 7.33 -23.26
CA GLU A 381 29.02 6.64 -23.77
C GLU A 381 29.19 6.77 -25.29
N GLY A 382 28.29 7.45 -26.00
CA GLY A 382 28.37 7.64 -27.45
C GLY A 382 28.22 6.33 -28.23
N LEU A 383 27.26 5.49 -27.84
CA LEU A 383 27.07 4.14 -28.40
C LEU A 383 26.12 4.08 -29.61
N PHE A 384 25.56 5.22 -30.00
CA PHE A 384 24.72 5.33 -31.19
C PHE A 384 25.56 5.64 -32.42
N GLU A 385 25.05 5.22 -33.58
CA GLU A 385 25.58 5.61 -34.87
C GLU A 385 24.43 5.93 -35.82
N LEU A 386 24.73 6.69 -36.87
CA LEU A 386 23.77 6.95 -37.95
C LEU A 386 24.10 6.05 -39.13
N HIS A 387 23.07 5.40 -39.64
CA HIS A 387 23.08 4.81 -40.98
C HIS A 387 22.32 5.72 -41.92
N PHE A 388 22.63 5.66 -43.20
CA PHE A 388 22.11 6.54 -44.22
C PHE A 388 21.49 5.71 -45.34
N GLN A 389 20.29 6.08 -45.77
CA GLN A 389 19.61 5.44 -46.88
C GLN A 389 19.43 6.43 -48.03
N PRO A 390 19.81 6.09 -49.28
CA PRO A 390 19.70 7.01 -50.40
C PRO A 390 18.25 7.22 -50.85
N LYS A 391 17.94 8.48 -51.18
CA LYS A 391 16.76 8.89 -51.96
C LYS A 391 17.19 9.03 -53.41
N VAL A 392 16.49 8.38 -54.32
CA VAL A 392 16.86 8.31 -55.74
C VAL A 392 15.78 8.94 -56.59
N ASP A 393 16.15 9.87 -57.46
CA ASP A 393 15.27 10.45 -58.46
C ASP A 393 14.88 9.39 -59.49
N LEU A 394 13.58 9.21 -59.71
CA LEU A 394 13.07 8.08 -60.51
C LEU A 394 13.38 8.24 -62.00
N ASP A 395 13.55 9.47 -62.48
CA ASP A 395 13.83 9.78 -63.89
C ASP A 395 15.33 9.67 -64.20
N THR A 396 16.15 10.36 -63.43
CA THR A 396 17.61 10.47 -63.64
C THR A 396 18.40 9.31 -63.03
N ARG A 397 17.78 8.59 -62.10
CA ARG A 397 18.40 7.52 -61.28
C ARG A 397 19.59 8.00 -60.46
N GLN A 398 19.68 9.29 -60.20
CA GLN A 398 20.72 9.89 -59.37
C GLN A 398 20.27 9.96 -57.92
N ILE A 399 21.23 9.85 -57.00
CA ILE A 399 20.97 10.08 -55.57
C ILE A 399 20.72 11.57 -55.37
N THR A 400 19.55 11.93 -54.83
CA THR A 400 19.15 13.31 -54.57
C THR A 400 19.19 13.69 -53.10
N GLY A 401 19.43 12.74 -52.20
CA GLY A 401 19.47 12.96 -50.76
C GLY A 401 19.75 11.67 -50.01
N MET A 402 19.95 11.80 -48.70
CA MET A 402 20.14 10.67 -47.79
C MET A 402 19.25 10.84 -46.57
N GLU A 403 18.53 9.81 -46.15
CA GLU A 403 17.83 9.80 -44.87
C GLU A 403 18.74 9.25 -43.77
N ALA A 404 18.87 9.97 -42.67
CA ALA A 404 19.63 9.58 -41.49
C ALA A 404 18.77 8.77 -40.52
N LEU A 405 19.18 7.51 -40.31
CA LEU A 405 18.48 6.53 -39.50
C LEU A 405 19.36 6.11 -38.32
N ILE A 406 18.89 6.38 -37.10
CA ILE A 406 19.61 5.99 -35.89
C ILE A 406 19.75 4.48 -35.77
N ARG A 407 20.93 4.05 -35.32
CA ARG A 407 21.23 2.66 -34.99
C ARG A 407 21.88 2.57 -33.62
N TRP A 408 21.50 1.52 -32.91
CA TRP A 408 22.10 1.15 -31.64
C TRP A 408 22.79 -0.20 -31.80
N THR A 409 24.01 -0.17 -32.34
CA THR A 409 24.82 -1.38 -32.57
C THR A 409 25.79 -1.64 -31.41
N LYS A 410 26.44 -0.60 -30.90
CA LYS A 410 27.38 -0.70 -29.79
C LYS A 410 26.65 -0.79 -28.45
N GLY A 411 27.03 -1.73 -27.59
CA GLY A 411 26.40 -1.94 -26.28
C GLY A 411 24.97 -2.50 -26.33
N ASN A 412 24.40 -2.76 -27.50
CA ASN A 412 23.10 -3.41 -27.69
C ASN A 412 23.24 -4.95 -27.60
N SER A 413 23.61 -5.45 -26.42
CA SER A 413 23.86 -6.88 -26.17
C SER A 413 22.67 -7.82 -26.48
N ARG A 414 21.46 -7.26 -26.63
CA ARG A 414 20.22 -8.01 -26.87
C ARG A 414 19.65 -7.82 -28.28
N ASN A 415 20.38 -7.13 -29.16
CA ASN A 415 20.01 -6.90 -30.56
C ASN A 415 18.62 -6.27 -30.75
N TYR A 416 18.27 -5.29 -29.91
CA TYR A 416 17.02 -4.55 -30.07
C TYR A 416 16.96 -3.84 -31.42
N THR A 417 15.83 -3.98 -32.10
CA THR A 417 15.54 -3.36 -33.40
C THR A 417 15.22 -1.87 -33.27
N PRO A 418 15.35 -1.08 -34.35
CA PRO A 418 14.93 0.33 -34.38
C PRO A 418 13.53 0.55 -33.83
N ASP A 419 12.53 -0.19 -34.28
CA ASP A 419 11.14 -0.04 -33.85
C ASP A 419 10.98 -0.23 -32.33
N GLU A 420 11.68 -1.23 -31.76
CA GLU A 420 11.64 -1.51 -30.33
C GLU A 420 12.20 -0.36 -29.52
N PHE A 421 13.38 0.17 -29.86
CA PHE A 421 13.99 1.23 -29.06
C PHE A 421 13.44 2.62 -29.38
N MET A 422 13.00 2.89 -30.61
CA MET A 422 12.36 4.16 -30.98
C MET A 422 11.08 4.36 -30.17
N SER A 423 10.26 3.31 -30.00
CA SER A 423 9.07 3.35 -29.15
C SER A 423 9.38 3.71 -27.69
N VAL A 424 10.60 3.44 -27.21
CA VAL A 424 11.06 3.83 -25.87
C VAL A 424 11.56 5.26 -25.87
N ILE A 425 12.36 5.65 -26.87
CA ILE A 425 12.85 7.02 -27.03
C ILE A 425 11.68 8.00 -27.02
N GLU A 426 10.71 7.83 -27.92
CA GLU A 426 9.57 8.73 -28.08
C GLU A 426 8.71 8.87 -26.82
N SER A 427 8.62 7.82 -26.03
CA SER A 427 7.82 7.82 -24.79
C SER A 427 8.56 8.39 -23.56
N THR A 428 9.76 8.94 -23.74
CA THR A 428 10.59 9.46 -22.65
C THR A 428 11.28 10.77 -23.05
N ASP A 429 11.78 11.52 -22.07
CA ASP A 429 12.52 12.76 -22.33
C ASP A 429 13.84 12.55 -23.10
N LEU A 430 14.28 11.30 -23.26
CA LEU A 430 15.45 10.95 -24.07
C LEU A 430 15.29 11.35 -25.53
N VAL A 431 14.05 11.48 -26.02
CA VAL A 431 13.75 11.93 -27.38
C VAL A 431 14.43 13.25 -27.73
N HIS A 432 14.56 14.16 -26.75
CA HIS A 432 15.18 15.45 -27.00
C HIS A 432 16.70 15.38 -27.05
N GLU A 433 17.32 14.61 -26.15
CA GLU A 433 18.77 14.49 -26.06
C GLU A 433 19.32 13.69 -27.25
N ILE A 434 18.69 12.55 -27.56
CA ILE A 434 19.03 11.73 -28.71
C ILE A 434 18.71 12.48 -30.01
N GLY A 435 17.55 13.12 -30.12
CA GLY A 435 17.19 13.87 -31.32
C GLY A 435 18.16 15.03 -31.63
N SER A 436 18.60 15.76 -30.62
CA SER A 436 19.64 16.81 -30.77
C SER A 436 20.96 16.22 -31.28
N TRP A 437 21.35 15.05 -30.77
CA TRP A 437 22.53 14.33 -31.24
C TRP A 437 22.38 13.85 -32.69
N VAL A 438 21.23 13.27 -33.05
CA VAL A 438 20.94 12.80 -34.43
C VAL A 438 21.05 13.95 -35.42
N ILE A 439 20.40 15.09 -35.16
CA ILE A 439 20.44 16.27 -36.04
C ILE A 439 21.88 16.75 -36.24
N LYS A 440 22.65 16.83 -35.14
CA LYS A 440 24.05 17.26 -35.20
C LYS A 440 24.91 16.32 -36.03
N GLU A 441 24.86 15.02 -35.78
CA GLU A 441 25.66 14.03 -36.50
C GLU A 441 25.25 13.92 -37.98
N ALA A 442 23.96 14.06 -38.29
CA ALA A 442 23.47 14.10 -39.66
C ALA A 442 24.01 15.33 -40.40
N CYS A 443 24.00 16.52 -39.77
CA CYS A 443 24.57 17.73 -40.36
C CYS A 443 26.10 17.61 -40.56
N ILE A 444 26.82 16.99 -39.61
CA ILE A 444 28.26 16.70 -39.76
C ILE A 444 28.48 15.76 -40.94
N ALA A 445 27.64 14.74 -41.12
CA ALA A 445 27.76 13.83 -42.24
C ALA A 445 27.51 14.51 -43.58
N CYS A 446 26.45 15.30 -43.67
CA CYS A 446 26.13 16.13 -44.83
C CYS A 446 27.28 17.06 -45.21
N LYS A 447 27.88 17.74 -44.22
CA LYS A 447 29.03 18.63 -44.45
C LYS A 447 30.23 17.88 -45.05
N LYS A 448 30.53 16.68 -44.56
CA LYS A 448 31.62 15.84 -45.10
C LYS A 448 31.36 15.40 -46.54
N TRP A 449 30.12 15.09 -46.89
CA TRP A 449 29.76 14.79 -48.29
C TRP A 449 29.98 16.01 -49.18
N HIS A 450 29.61 17.21 -48.71
CA HIS A 450 29.81 18.44 -49.47
C HIS A 450 31.29 18.76 -49.67
N GLU A 451 32.12 18.53 -48.66
CA GLU A 451 33.59 18.68 -48.75
C GLU A 451 34.22 17.69 -49.74
N ALA A 452 33.60 16.53 -49.93
CA ALA A 452 33.98 15.54 -50.96
C ALA A 452 33.41 15.87 -52.36
N GLY A 453 32.63 16.94 -52.50
CA GLY A 453 32.04 17.38 -53.78
C GLY A 453 30.61 16.91 -54.03
N HIS A 454 30.02 16.15 -53.10
CA HIS A 454 28.64 15.64 -53.20
C HIS A 454 27.66 16.58 -52.53
N ILE A 455 26.98 17.42 -53.31
CA ILE A 455 26.08 18.46 -52.81
C ILE A 455 24.64 17.97 -52.80
N LEU A 456 24.20 17.44 -51.65
CA LEU A 456 22.85 16.90 -51.45
C LEU A 456 22.34 17.13 -50.01
N PRO A 457 21.02 17.17 -49.79
CA PRO A 457 20.41 17.28 -48.46
C PRO A 457 20.49 15.97 -47.66
N VAL A 458 20.48 16.10 -46.34
CA VAL A 458 20.24 15.02 -45.39
C VAL A 458 18.89 15.19 -44.71
N ALA A 459 18.11 14.12 -44.64
CA ALA A 459 16.81 14.10 -43.97
C ALA A 459 16.92 13.48 -42.57
N VAL A 460 16.20 14.04 -41.61
CA VAL A 460 16.17 13.59 -40.21
C VAL A 460 14.73 13.54 -39.69
N ASN A 461 14.36 12.41 -39.11
CA ASN A 461 13.09 12.22 -38.44
C ASN A 461 12.99 13.02 -37.13
N VAL A 462 11.92 13.80 -36.98
CA VAL A 462 11.64 14.63 -35.80
C VAL A 462 10.26 14.30 -35.24
N SER A 463 10.25 13.83 -33.98
CA SER A 463 9.03 13.55 -33.25
C SER A 463 8.29 14.84 -32.84
N ALA A 464 6.96 14.78 -32.74
CA ALA A 464 6.12 15.87 -32.21
C ALA A 464 6.60 16.44 -30.86
N LEU A 465 7.04 15.57 -29.95
CA LEU A 465 7.52 15.97 -28.63
C LEU A 465 8.74 16.88 -28.70
N GLN A 466 9.65 16.66 -29.64
CA GLN A 466 10.81 17.53 -29.82
C GLN A 466 10.42 18.96 -30.22
N LEU A 467 9.41 19.11 -31.09
CA LEU A 467 8.89 20.42 -31.51
C LEU A 467 8.13 21.14 -30.40
N LEU A 468 7.55 20.41 -29.45
CA LEU A 468 6.94 21.01 -28.26
C LEU A 468 7.98 21.63 -27.30
N ARG A 469 9.26 21.22 -27.40
CA ARG A 469 10.32 21.78 -26.57
C ARG A 469 10.60 23.23 -26.99
N PRO A 470 10.57 24.19 -26.06
CA PRO A 470 10.93 25.56 -26.37
C PRO A 470 12.35 25.65 -26.95
N ASN A 471 12.54 26.51 -27.96
CA ASN A 471 13.81 26.75 -28.64
C ASN A 471 14.38 25.58 -29.48
N PHE A 472 13.58 24.57 -29.84
CA PHE A 472 14.06 23.50 -30.74
C PHE A 472 14.56 24.09 -32.07
N ALA A 473 13.78 24.93 -32.75
CA ALA A 473 14.20 25.58 -33.99
C ALA A 473 15.55 26.33 -33.84
N LYS A 474 15.69 27.12 -32.77
CA LYS A 474 16.93 27.84 -32.46
C LYS A 474 18.13 26.90 -32.32
N SER A 475 17.95 25.74 -31.68
CA SER A 475 19.01 24.74 -31.49
C SER A 475 19.48 24.14 -32.81
N VAL A 476 18.54 23.84 -33.73
CA VAL A 476 18.84 23.34 -35.08
C VAL A 476 19.63 24.37 -35.87
N LEU A 477 19.18 25.63 -35.88
CA LEU A 477 19.85 26.71 -36.59
C LEU A 477 21.26 27.00 -36.04
N GLN A 478 21.46 26.84 -34.74
CA GLN A 478 22.79 26.93 -34.13
C GLN A 478 23.74 25.83 -34.61
N VAL A 479 23.25 24.58 -34.73
CA VAL A 479 24.03 23.47 -35.27
C VAL A 479 24.46 23.79 -36.71
N LEU A 480 23.50 24.15 -37.57
CA LEU A 480 23.77 24.52 -38.97
C LEU A 480 24.81 25.64 -39.09
N SER A 481 24.60 26.72 -38.33
CA SER A 481 25.52 27.86 -38.30
C SER A 481 26.93 27.47 -37.82
N SER A 482 27.04 26.62 -36.79
CA SER A 482 28.34 26.18 -36.27
C SER A 482 29.15 25.33 -37.25
N LEU A 483 28.47 24.64 -38.16
CA LEU A 483 29.08 23.79 -39.19
C LEU A 483 29.25 24.52 -40.53
N GLY A 484 28.71 25.73 -40.67
CA GLY A 484 28.65 26.44 -41.94
C GLY A 484 27.94 25.61 -43.01
N LEU A 485 26.85 24.94 -42.63
CA LEU A 485 25.98 24.19 -43.53
C LEU A 485 24.76 25.07 -43.84
N ASP A 486 24.48 25.27 -45.14
CA ASP A 486 23.27 25.99 -45.57
C ASP A 486 22.02 25.19 -45.18
N ALA A 487 21.03 25.88 -44.60
CA ALA A 487 19.82 25.27 -44.05
C ALA A 487 19.03 24.46 -45.09
N ARG A 488 19.14 24.81 -46.39
CA ARG A 488 18.49 24.09 -47.49
C ARG A 488 18.93 22.63 -47.65
N TYR A 489 20.03 22.24 -47.01
CA TYR A 489 20.54 20.86 -47.04
C TYR A 489 20.18 20.05 -45.81
N LEU A 490 19.36 20.60 -44.92
CA LEU A 490 18.69 19.84 -43.88
C LEU A 490 17.21 19.72 -44.24
N GLU A 491 16.73 18.49 -44.22
CA GLU A 491 15.32 18.17 -44.33
C GLU A 491 14.83 17.57 -43.01
N ILE A 492 13.70 18.07 -42.50
CA ILE A 492 13.06 17.57 -41.29
C ILE A 492 11.82 16.78 -41.69
N GLU A 493 11.78 15.50 -41.31
CA GLU A 493 10.66 14.60 -41.56
C GLU A 493 9.74 14.54 -40.35
N LEU A 494 8.44 14.71 -40.58
CA LEU A 494 7.40 14.74 -39.55
C LEU A 494 6.33 13.71 -39.87
N THR A 495 6.00 12.84 -38.92
CA THR A 495 4.96 11.82 -39.14
C THR A 495 3.57 12.45 -39.29
N GLU A 496 2.71 11.82 -40.09
CA GLU A 496 1.32 12.28 -40.33
C GLU A 496 0.53 12.55 -39.04
N ARG A 497 0.72 11.74 -37.98
CA ARG A 497 -0.03 11.87 -36.71
C ARG A 497 0.14 13.22 -36.03
N PHE A 498 1.26 13.89 -36.29
CA PHE A 498 1.50 15.24 -35.82
C PHE A 498 0.51 16.27 -36.41
N LEU A 499 0.00 16.03 -37.62
CA LEU A 499 -0.90 16.94 -38.33
C LEU A 499 -2.30 17.08 -37.71
N VAL A 500 -2.62 16.25 -36.72
CA VAL A 500 -3.96 16.21 -36.09
C VAL A 500 -4.06 17.15 -34.88
N GLU A 501 -2.94 17.44 -34.21
CA GLU A 501 -2.91 18.26 -32.98
C GLU A 501 -2.47 19.69 -33.27
N LYS A 502 -3.43 20.60 -33.46
CA LYS A 502 -3.13 22.03 -33.68
C LYS A 502 -2.43 22.63 -32.44
N ASN A 503 -1.20 23.11 -32.61
CA ASN A 503 -0.42 23.73 -31.54
C ASN A 503 0.37 24.94 -32.05
N ASP A 504 -0.05 26.15 -31.64
CA ASP A 504 0.55 27.42 -32.06
C ASP A 504 2.05 27.52 -31.75
N ALA A 505 2.53 26.87 -30.68
CA ALA A 505 3.95 26.91 -30.33
C ALA A 505 4.79 26.12 -31.34
N VAL A 506 4.26 25.01 -31.80
CA VAL A 506 4.88 24.13 -32.78
C VAL A 506 4.88 24.76 -34.17
N GLU A 507 3.75 25.34 -34.59
CA GLU A 507 3.63 26.05 -35.89
C GLU A 507 4.70 27.15 -36.01
N LYS A 508 4.91 27.94 -34.94
CA LYS A 508 5.97 28.98 -34.90
C LYS A 508 7.38 28.41 -35.05
N GLN A 509 7.64 27.21 -34.53
CA GLN A 509 8.96 26.60 -34.67
C GLN A 509 9.21 26.09 -36.08
N LEU A 510 8.21 25.49 -36.72
CA LEU A 510 8.29 25.08 -38.12
C LEU A 510 8.42 26.28 -39.06
N GLU A 511 7.65 27.35 -38.82
CA GLU A 511 7.79 28.60 -39.55
C GLU A 511 9.21 29.17 -39.42
N SER A 512 9.78 29.17 -38.21
CA SER A 512 11.14 29.63 -37.98
C SER A 512 12.20 28.84 -38.76
N LEU A 513 12.05 27.51 -38.83
CA LEU A 513 12.94 26.63 -39.59
C LEU A 513 12.81 26.87 -41.10
N ARG A 514 11.58 27.00 -41.59
CA ARG A 514 11.27 27.23 -42.99
C ARG A 514 11.78 28.59 -43.48
N LEU A 515 11.59 29.67 -42.69
CA LEU A 515 12.11 31.00 -43.00
C LEU A 515 13.65 31.03 -43.05
N ALA A 516 14.31 30.13 -42.31
CA ALA A 516 15.75 29.95 -42.39
C ALA A 516 16.20 29.11 -43.59
N GLY A 517 15.28 28.43 -44.28
CA GLY A 517 15.52 27.64 -45.48
C GLY A 517 15.54 26.12 -45.29
N VAL A 518 15.19 25.60 -44.10
CA VAL A 518 15.12 24.15 -43.84
C VAL A 518 13.94 23.55 -44.62
N SER A 519 14.17 22.41 -45.30
CA SER A 519 13.12 21.65 -46.01
C SER A 519 12.26 20.89 -45.01
N LEU A 520 10.94 20.88 -45.21
CA LEU A 520 10.00 20.11 -44.40
C LEU A 520 9.40 18.97 -45.23
N ALA A 521 9.42 17.76 -44.67
CA ALA A 521 8.84 16.57 -45.27
C ALA A 521 7.78 15.96 -44.35
N ILE A 522 6.73 15.41 -44.94
CA ILE A 522 5.68 14.67 -44.22
C ILE A 522 5.90 13.18 -44.47
N ASP A 523 6.05 12.44 -43.38
CA ASP A 523 6.36 11.02 -43.37
C ASP A 523 5.16 10.14 -43.01
N ASP A 524 5.23 8.86 -43.36
CA ASP A 524 4.21 7.83 -43.14
C ASP A 524 2.80 8.20 -43.68
N PHE A 525 2.72 9.01 -44.74
CA PHE A 525 1.45 9.59 -45.19
C PHE A 525 0.49 8.53 -45.75
N GLY A 526 -0.73 8.51 -45.21
CA GLY A 526 -1.84 7.64 -45.60
C GLY A 526 -2.10 6.48 -44.63
N THR A 527 -1.35 6.39 -43.53
CA THR A 527 -1.58 5.41 -42.47
C THR A 527 -2.57 5.91 -41.39
N GLY A 528 -3.00 7.18 -41.47
CA GLY A 528 -3.89 7.83 -40.51
C GLY A 528 -5.05 8.64 -41.12
N TYR A 529 -5.72 9.45 -40.27
CA TYR A 529 -6.78 10.36 -40.67
C TYR A 529 -6.20 11.74 -40.99
N SER A 530 -5.80 11.95 -42.24
CA SER A 530 -5.27 13.24 -42.69
C SER A 530 -6.37 14.29 -42.89
N ASN A 531 -6.19 15.46 -42.27
CA ASN A 531 -6.90 16.67 -42.68
C ASN A 531 -6.13 17.33 -43.84
N VAL A 532 -6.60 17.15 -45.07
CA VAL A 532 -6.01 17.76 -46.28
C VAL A 532 -5.82 19.27 -46.12
N SER A 533 -6.70 19.95 -45.39
CA SER A 533 -6.57 21.39 -45.15
C SER A 533 -5.33 21.71 -44.30
N TYR A 534 -4.99 20.86 -43.33
CA TYR A 534 -3.80 21.06 -42.50
C TYR A 534 -2.53 20.73 -43.27
N LEU A 535 -2.54 19.67 -44.09
CA LEU A 535 -1.46 19.36 -45.02
C LEU A 535 -1.09 20.57 -45.89
N MET A 536 -2.09 21.25 -46.46
CA MET A 536 -1.87 22.44 -47.29
C MET A 536 -1.38 23.65 -46.50
N ASN A 537 -1.75 23.78 -45.22
CA ASN A 537 -1.30 24.88 -44.36
C ASN A 537 0.12 24.69 -43.80
N LEU A 538 0.64 23.46 -43.78
CA LEU A 538 1.99 23.19 -43.27
C LEU A 538 3.09 23.75 -44.19
N GLU A 539 2.75 24.03 -45.46
CA GLU A 539 3.69 24.49 -46.50
C GLU A 539 4.94 23.57 -46.59
N ALA A 540 4.71 22.25 -46.50
CA ALA A 540 5.77 21.26 -46.64
C ALA A 540 6.32 21.21 -48.08
N ASN A 541 7.54 20.73 -48.23
CA ASN A 541 8.24 20.60 -49.51
C ASN A 541 8.12 19.18 -50.08
N VAL A 542 8.00 18.18 -49.22
CA VAL A 542 8.03 16.76 -49.58
C VAL A 542 6.92 16.00 -48.87
N LEU A 543 6.27 15.08 -49.59
CA LEU A 543 5.35 14.10 -49.05
C LEU A 543 5.92 12.71 -49.32
N LYS A 544 6.12 11.92 -48.26
CA LYS A 544 6.61 10.54 -48.35
C LYS A 544 5.41 9.59 -48.29
N LEU A 545 5.26 8.77 -49.33
CA LEU A 545 4.21 7.77 -49.44
C LEU A 545 4.68 6.49 -48.73
N ASP A 546 3.97 6.11 -47.67
CA ASP A 546 4.31 4.95 -46.84
C ASP A 546 4.38 3.64 -47.64
N LYS A 547 5.25 2.73 -47.20
CA LYS A 547 5.45 1.41 -47.81
C LYS A 547 4.15 0.61 -47.93
N SER A 548 3.21 0.72 -47.00
CA SER A 548 1.96 -0.05 -47.06
C SER A 548 1.12 0.26 -48.31
N PHE A 549 1.25 1.47 -48.87
CA PHE A 549 0.65 1.80 -50.16
C PHE A 549 1.35 1.08 -51.29
N VAL A 550 2.69 1.15 -51.32
CA VAL A 550 3.52 0.49 -52.33
C VAL A 550 3.24 -1.01 -52.38
N ASP A 551 3.21 -1.67 -51.21
CA ASP A 551 2.91 -3.10 -51.09
C ASP A 551 1.51 -3.44 -51.66
N SER A 552 0.57 -2.50 -51.54
CA SER A 552 -0.82 -2.65 -52.01
C SER A 552 -1.03 -2.28 -53.48
N LEU A 553 -0.08 -1.60 -54.13
CA LEU A 553 -0.22 -1.13 -55.52
C LEU A 553 -0.43 -2.29 -56.48
N HIS A 554 0.17 -3.45 -56.26
CA HIS A 554 0.08 -4.58 -57.20
C HIS A 554 -1.20 -5.41 -57.06
N THR A 555 -1.91 -5.27 -55.94
CA THR A 555 -3.00 -6.19 -55.57
C THR A 555 -4.36 -5.50 -55.42
N ASN A 556 -4.39 -4.17 -55.29
CA ASN A 556 -5.61 -3.44 -54.96
C ASN A 556 -5.79 -2.16 -55.79
N ALA A 557 -6.67 -2.20 -56.80
CA ALA A 557 -7.00 -1.07 -57.66
C ALA A 557 -7.58 0.14 -56.91
N SER A 558 -8.25 -0.09 -55.77
CA SER A 558 -8.72 1.00 -54.91
C SER A 558 -7.54 1.75 -54.28
N MET A 559 -6.54 1.02 -53.76
CA MET A 559 -5.33 1.62 -53.19
C MET A 559 -4.50 2.35 -54.25
N GLN A 560 -4.41 1.84 -55.48
CA GLN A 560 -3.81 2.58 -56.60
C GLN A 560 -4.51 3.93 -56.85
N SER A 561 -5.84 3.94 -56.80
CA SER A 561 -6.65 5.16 -56.99
C SER A 561 -6.42 6.16 -55.85
N VAL A 562 -6.31 5.68 -54.61
CA VAL A 562 -5.99 6.51 -53.44
C VAL A 562 -4.58 7.09 -53.56
N ALA A 563 -3.57 6.28 -53.87
CA ALA A 563 -2.20 6.75 -54.07
C ALA A 563 -2.13 7.83 -55.16
N LYS A 564 -2.84 7.64 -56.29
CA LYS A 564 -2.95 8.65 -57.34
C LYS A 564 -3.58 9.95 -56.84
N ALA A 565 -4.66 9.88 -56.06
CA ALA A 565 -5.29 11.06 -55.50
C ALA A 565 -4.36 11.82 -54.53
N ILE A 566 -3.61 11.08 -53.70
CA ILE A 566 -2.61 11.66 -52.79
C ILE A 566 -1.52 12.39 -53.57
N ILE A 567 -1.00 11.79 -54.65
CA ILE A 567 0.02 12.40 -55.50
C ILE A 567 -0.52 13.69 -56.15
N GLU A 568 -1.74 13.70 -56.64
CA GLU A 568 -2.35 14.92 -57.20
C GLU A 568 -2.56 16.01 -56.14
N ILE A 569 -2.93 15.65 -54.91
CA ILE A 569 -3.00 16.60 -53.78
C ILE A 569 -1.62 17.17 -53.47
N ALA A 570 -0.59 16.32 -53.43
CA ALA A 570 0.79 16.74 -53.19
C ALA A 570 1.26 17.74 -54.27
N ARG A 571 1.02 17.44 -55.55
CA ARG A 571 1.33 18.36 -56.65
C ARG A 571 0.57 19.67 -56.57
N ALA A 572 -0.71 19.64 -56.19
CA ALA A 572 -1.50 20.86 -55.99
C ALA A 572 -0.92 21.74 -54.86
N GLY A 573 -0.33 21.12 -53.84
CA GLY A 573 0.44 21.78 -52.77
C GLY A 573 1.89 22.10 -53.13
N GLN A 574 2.32 21.86 -54.39
CA GLN A 574 3.70 22.05 -54.85
C GLN A 574 4.75 21.21 -54.09
N MET A 575 4.32 20.08 -53.53
CA MET A 575 5.18 19.12 -52.85
C MET A 575 5.75 18.11 -53.85
N LYS A 576 6.99 17.69 -53.62
CA LYS A 576 7.56 16.49 -54.26
C LYS A 576 7.07 15.24 -53.55
N VAL A 577 6.82 14.17 -54.31
CA VAL A 577 6.41 12.88 -53.76
C VAL A 577 7.56 11.89 -53.78
N VAL A 578 7.88 11.33 -52.62
CA VAL A 578 8.88 10.27 -52.45
C VAL A 578 8.16 8.98 -52.08
N ALA A 579 8.31 7.91 -52.84
CA ALA A 579 7.75 6.61 -52.48
C ALA A 579 8.74 5.78 -51.64
N GLU A 580 8.27 5.25 -50.51
CA GLU A 580 9.10 4.47 -49.59
C GLU A 580 8.95 2.96 -49.76
N GLY A 581 9.95 2.21 -49.29
CA GLY A 581 9.89 0.75 -49.24
C GLY A 581 9.92 0.08 -50.61
N LEU A 582 10.51 0.72 -51.64
CA LEU A 582 10.67 0.13 -52.96
C LEU A 582 11.70 -1.01 -52.94
N GLU A 583 11.25 -2.25 -53.20
CA GLU A 583 12.10 -3.44 -53.14
C GLU A 583 12.31 -4.09 -54.51
N THR A 584 11.40 -3.86 -55.47
CA THR A 584 11.40 -4.50 -56.78
C THR A 584 11.31 -3.51 -57.93
N LEU A 585 11.74 -3.93 -59.12
CA LEU A 585 11.54 -3.19 -60.37
C LEU A 585 10.06 -2.95 -60.68
N ALA A 586 9.16 -3.82 -60.21
CA ALA A 586 7.73 -3.64 -60.40
C ALA A 586 7.21 -2.46 -59.57
N ASP A 587 7.67 -2.33 -58.32
CA ASP A 587 7.33 -1.21 -57.43
C ASP A 587 7.74 0.11 -58.07
N ILE A 588 8.98 0.18 -58.56
CA ILE A 588 9.54 1.37 -59.21
C ILE A 588 8.68 1.77 -60.41
N LYS A 589 8.38 0.83 -61.31
CA LYS A 589 7.52 1.13 -62.48
C LYS A 589 6.15 1.64 -62.06
N ALA A 590 5.53 1.01 -61.07
CA ALA A 590 4.21 1.40 -60.60
C ALA A 590 4.21 2.84 -60.04
N VAL A 591 5.17 3.19 -59.18
CA VAL A 591 5.22 4.54 -58.59
C VAL A 591 5.67 5.61 -59.59
N THR A 592 6.54 5.28 -60.56
CA THR A 592 6.87 6.17 -61.67
C THR A 592 5.67 6.44 -62.56
N GLU A 593 4.86 5.43 -62.89
CA GLU A 593 3.63 5.59 -63.69
C GLU A 593 2.54 6.41 -62.97
N LEU A 594 2.50 6.34 -61.64
CA LEU A 594 1.65 7.19 -60.81
C LEU A 594 2.15 8.65 -60.72
N GLY A 595 3.40 8.88 -61.11
CA GLY A 595 4.03 10.20 -61.16
C GLY A 595 4.62 10.64 -59.82
N CYS A 596 5.25 9.72 -59.09
CA CYS A 596 6.17 10.06 -58.00
C CYS A 596 7.48 10.63 -58.56
N ASP A 597 8.10 11.56 -57.83
CA ASP A 597 9.34 12.23 -58.26
C ASP A 597 10.59 11.42 -57.88
N ALA A 598 10.59 10.85 -56.67
CA ALA A 598 11.72 10.10 -56.13
C ALA A 598 11.26 8.82 -55.41
N GLY A 599 12.22 7.94 -55.16
CA GLY A 599 12.01 6.67 -54.49
C GLY A 599 13.09 6.36 -53.47
N GLN A 600 12.71 5.61 -52.44
CA GLN A 600 13.59 5.10 -51.41
C GLN A 600 13.23 3.65 -51.09
N GLY A 601 14.23 2.79 -50.94
CA GLY A 601 13.99 1.40 -50.58
C GLY A 601 15.18 0.48 -50.80
N TYR A 602 14.99 -0.79 -50.44
CA TYR A 602 16.05 -1.79 -50.48
C TYR A 602 16.44 -2.23 -51.89
N TYR A 603 15.68 -1.83 -52.91
CA TYR A 603 16.06 -2.03 -54.30
C TYR A 603 17.44 -1.40 -54.60
N TRP A 604 17.68 -0.17 -54.13
CA TRP A 604 18.97 0.51 -54.31
C TRP A 604 19.96 0.20 -53.20
N SER A 605 19.55 0.44 -51.95
CA SER A 605 20.41 0.17 -50.80
C SER A 605 19.59 0.03 -49.53
N LYS A 606 20.04 -0.86 -48.66
CA LYS A 606 19.68 -0.81 -47.25
C LYS A 606 20.30 0.44 -46.60
N PRO A 607 19.83 0.86 -45.42
CA PRO A 607 20.56 1.84 -44.61
C PRO A 607 21.99 1.34 -44.34
N VAL A 608 22.98 2.18 -44.63
CA VAL A 608 24.40 1.84 -44.53
C VAL A 608 25.16 2.82 -43.66
N ASN A 609 26.31 2.43 -43.10
CA ASN A 609 27.10 3.36 -42.30
C ASN A 609 27.68 4.50 -43.16
N GLN A 610 28.25 5.52 -42.51
CA GLN A 610 28.73 6.70 -43.22
C GLN A 610 29.82 6.44 -44.28
N GLN A 611 30.69 5.46 -44.06
CA GLN A 611 31.75 5.12 -45.02
C GLN A 611 31.14 4.51 -46.28
N GLN A 612 30.20 3.58 -46.11
CA GLN A 612 29.46 2.97 -47.21
C GLN A 612 28.55 3.99 -47.92
N ALA A 613 27.97 4.93 -47.19
CA ALA A 613 27.20 6.02 -47.79
C ALA A 613 28.06 6.89 -48.71
N MET A 614 29.31 7.18 -48.33
CA MET A 614 30.25 7.87 -49.22
C MET A 614 30.54 7.05 -50.49
N ALA A 615 30.81 5.74 -50.35
CA ALA A 615 31.06 4.86 -51.50
C ALA A 615 29.86 4.77 -52.46
N LEU A 616 28.63 4.85 -51.95
CA LEU A 616 27.41 4.96 -52.78
C LEU A 616 27.40 6.27 -53.59
N LEU A 617 27.78 7.39 -52.97
CA LEU A 617 27.85 8.69 -53.63
C LEU A 617 28.97 8.75 -54.68
N ASP A 618 30.09 8.09 -54.43
CA ASP A 618 31.21 7.96 -55.37
C ASP A 618 30.89 7.05 -56.58
N GLY A 619 29.74 6.34 -56.55
CA GLY A 619 29.31 5.42 -57.61
C GLY A 619 30.00 4.06 -57.58
N GLU A 620 30.70 3.72 -56.49
CA GLU A 620 31.45 2.46 -56.34
C GLU A 620 30.56 1.25 -55.98
N MET A 621 29.31 1.51 -55.58
CA MET A 621 28.35 0.50 -55.10
C MET A 621 26.97 0.68 -55.78
N CYS A 622 26.88 0.63 -57.10
CA CYS A 622 25.59 0.46 -57.79
C CYS A 622 25.48 -0.95 -58.38
N ALA A 623 24.32 -1.59 -58.16
CA ALA A 623 23.90 -2.82 -58.85
C ALA A 623 23.25 -2.50 -60.21
#